data_AF-A0A0D2M8E0-F1
#
_entry.id   AF-A0A0D2M8E0-F1
#
_cell.length_a   1.000
_cell.length_b   1.000
_cell.length_c   1.000
_cell.angle_alpha   90.00
_cell.angle_beta   90.00
_cell.angle_gamma   90.00
#
_symmetry.space_group_name_H-M   'P 1'
#
loop_
_entity.id
_entity.type
_entity.pdbx_description
1 polymer ?
#
loop_
_entity_poly.entity_id
_entity_poly.type
_entity_poly.pdbx_seq_one_letter_code
_entity_poly.pdbx_strand_id
1 'polypeptide(L)'
;ADRAVRDDKKRQEEEKRAAKAVVTNENHRRRATEAHTMIFPGSLAAKNKQYVGDLAYCLGLSTDGTKAKILERIKEHFAANPDLKTQDQYIGLFNSTRSRKRA
;
A
#
# COMPACT_ATOMS: atom_id res chain seq x y z
N ALA A 1 -3.51 -32.30 27.51
CA ALA A 1 -3.32 -32.00 26.07
C ALA A 1 -3.84 -30.60 25.70
N ASP A 2 -5.05 -30.22 26.12
CA ASP A 2 -5.72 -28.99 25.64
C ASP A 2 -5.10 -27.64 26.05
N ARG A 3 -4.45 -27.55 27.23
CA ARG A 3 -3.81 -26.30 27.69
C ARG A 3 -2.55 -25.94 26.90
N ALA A 4 -1.71 -26.92 26.60
CA ALA A 4 -0.47 -26.71 25.85
C ALA A 4 -0.73 -26.13 24.43
N VAL A 5 -1.73 -26.65 23.73
CA VAL A 5 -2.12 -26.16 22.38
C VAL A 5 -2.63 -24.72 22.42
N ARG A 6 -3.31 -24.31 23.48
CA ARG A 6 -3.79 -22.92 23.65
C ARG A 6 -2.64 -21.96 23.96
N ASP A 7 -1.68 -22.38 24.76
CA ASP A 7 -0.53 -21.56 25.13
C ASP A 7 0.43 -21.36 23.94
N ASP A 8 0.67 -22.40 23.14
CA ASP A 8 1.44 -22.30 21.89
C ASP A 8 0.75 -21.38 20.86
N LYS A 9 -0.58 -21.47 20.75
CA LYS A 9 -1.35 -20.60 19.85
C LYS A 9 -1.27 -19.13 20.26
N LYS A 10 -1.35 -18.84 21.56
CA LYS A 10 -1.20 -17.46 22.08
C LYS A 10 0.19 -16.90 21.78
N ARG A 11 1.25 -17.69 22.02
CA ARG A 11 2.63 -17.28 21.74
C ARG A 11 2.83 -16.94 20.26
N GLN A 12 2.35 -17.79 19.36
CA GLN A 12 2.44 -17.53 17.92
C GLN A 12 1.64 -16.30 17.47
N GLU A 13 0.48 -16.03 18.08
CA GLU A 13 -0.29 -14.83 17.76
C GLU A 13 0.38 -13.55 18.27
N GLU A 14 0.98 -13.59 19.47
CA GLU A 14 1.72 -12.46 20.03
C GLU A 14 3.00 -12.16 19.25
N GLU A 15 3.78 -13.19 18.89
CA GLU A 15 4.95 -13.03 18.02
C GLU A 15 4.57 -12.47 16.65
N LYS A 16 3.47 -12.97 16.04
CA LYS A 16 2.95 -12.42 14.78
C LYS A 16 2.45 -10.99 14.93
N ARG A 17 1.86 -10.62 16.06
CA ARG A 17 1.42 -9.24 16.34
C ARG A 17 2.61 -8.32 16.55
N ALA A 18 3.62 -8.75 17.30
CA ALA A 18 4.85 -8.00 17.52
C ALA A 18 5.63 -7.81 16.20
N ALA A 19 5.79 -8.87 15.41
CA ALA A 19 6.42 -8.77 14.08
C ALA A 19 5.65 -7.84 13.14
N LYS A 20 4.32 -7.92 13.13
CA LYS A 20 3.48 -6.98 12.37
C LYS A 20 3.65 -5.55 12.87
N ALA A 21 3.73 -5.33 14.19
CA ALA A 21 3.90 -4.01 14.78
C ALA A 21 5.25 -3.37 14.40
N VAL A 22 6.34 -4.14 14.43
CA VAL A 22 7.67 -3.68 14.01
C VAL A 22 7.68 -3.31 12.53
N VAL A 23 7.16 -4.20 11.66
CA VAL A 23 7.07 -3.95 10.21
C VAL A 23 6.16 -2.76 9.90
N THR A 24 5.05 -2.57 10.63
CA THR A 24 4.20 -1.39 10.45
C THR A 24 4.91 -0.10 10.85
N ASN A 25 5.72 -0.12 11.91
CA ASN A 25 6.43 1.07 12.40
C ASN A 25 7.58 1.47 11.46
N GLU A 26 8.34 0.50 10.96
CA GLU A 26 9.40 0.74 9.97
C GLU A 26 8.83 1.28 8.66
N ASN A 27 7.75 0.67 8.16
CA ASN A 27 7.07 1.17 6.97
C ASN A 27 6.49 2.57 7.19
N HIS A 28 5.98 2.88 8.39
CA HIS A 28 5.49 4.21 8.71
C HIS A 28 6.63 5.25 8.74
N ARG A 29 7.79 4.90 9.28
CA ARG A 29 9.01 5.73 9.26
C ARG A 29 9.47 6.01 7.84
N ARG A 30 9.57 4.97 6.99
CA ARG A 30 9.94 5.13 5.58
C ARG A 30 8.96 6.03 4.83
N ARG A 31 7.66 5.83 5.05
CA ARG A 31 6.62 6.69 4.46
C ARG A 31 6.76 8.14 4.91
N ALA A 32 7.05 8.41 6.17
CA ALA A 32 7.21 9.78 6.65
C ALA A 32 8.40 10.52 6.00
N THR A 33 9.45 9.80 5.59
CA THR A 33 10.65 10.40 4.98
C THR A 33 10.61 10.48 3.46
N GLU A 34 10.04 9.47 2.79
CA GLU A 34 10.21 9.27 1.34
C GLU A 34 8.92 9.39 0.52
N ALA A 35 7.74 9.32 1.16
CA ALA A 35 6.47 9.25 0.44
C ALA A 35 6.19 10.48 -0.43
N HIS A 36 6.57 11.67 0.01
CA HIS A 36 6.23 12.93 -0.67
C HIS A 36 7.06 13.23 -1.93
N THR A 37 8.18 12.53 -2.11
CA THR A 37 9.06 12.68 -3.29
C THR A 37 9.00 11.47 -4.22
N MET A 38 8.24 10.44 -3.83
CA MET A 38 8.16 9.19 -4.58
C MET A 38 7.30 9.39 -5.83
N ILE A 39 7.89 9.15 -7.00
CA ILE A 39 7.14 9.04 -8.25
C ILE A 39 6.55 7.64 -8.31
N PHE A 40 5.27 7.53 -8.68
CA PHE A 40 4.55 6.27 -8.77
C PHE A 40 4.40 5.81 -10.23
N PRO A 41 5.36 5.03 -10.78
CA PRO A 41 5.28 4.54 -12.15
C PRO A 41 4.50 3.22 -12.27
N GLY A 42 3.69 3.13 -13.32
CA GLY A 42 3.05 1.90 -13.78
C GLY A 42 1.69 1.62 -13.13
N SER A 43 1.02 0.55 -13.58
CA SER A 43 -0.35 0.25 -13.16
C SER A 43 -0.45 -0.22 -11.70
N LEU A 44 -1.42 0.34 -10.96
CA LEU A 44 -1.73 0.00 -9.57
C LEU A 44 -2.10 -1.48 -9.34
N ALA A 45 -2.68 -2.14 -10.34
CA ALA A 45 -3.15 -3.51 -10.20
C ALA A 45 -1.99 -4.50 -9.93
N ALA A 46 -0.86 -4.29 -10.59
CA ALA A 46 0.31 -5.16 -10.54
C ALA A 46 1.23 -4.93 -9.32
N LYS A 47 0.99 -3.87 -8.54
CA LYS A 47 1.87 -3.48 -7.42
C LYS A 47 1.57 -4.26 -6.14
N ASN A 48 2.56 -4.40 -5.26
CA ASN A 48 2.39 -5.12 -3.99
C ASN A 48 1.58 -4.28 -2.96
N LYS A 49 1.13 -4.92 -1.86
CA LYS A 49 0.36 -4.23 -0.81
C LYS A 49 1.14 -3.07 -0.20
N GLN A 50 2.45 -3.20 -0.06
CA GLN A 50 3.31 -2.17 0.50
C GLN A 50 3.24 -0.88 -0.33
N TYR A 51 3.47 -0.99 -1.64
CA TYR A 51 3.40 0.13 -2.59
C TYR A 51 2.02 0.79 -2.60
N VAL A 52 0.96 -0.02 -2.57
CA VAL A 52 -0.43 0.48 -2.47
C VAL A 52 -0.65 1.24 -1.16
N GLY A 53 -0.09 0.75 -0.05
CA GLY A 53 -0.14 1.44 1.23
C GLY A 53 0.70 2.72 1.27
N ASP A 54 1.86 2.74 0.62
CA ASP A 54 2.70 3.94 0.50
C ASP A 54 1.94 5.01 -0.29
N LEU A 55 1.32 4.65 -1.42
CA LEU A 55 0.49 5.56 -2.20
C LEU A 55 -0.71 6.09 -1.41
N ALA A 56 -1.42 5.21 -0.70
CA ALA A 56 -2.52 5.64 0.17
C ALA A 56 -2.03 6.64 1.24
N TYR A 57 -0.85 6.42 1.81
CA TYR A 57 -0.26 7.35 2.77
C TYR A 57 0.09 8.70 2.12
N CYS A 58 0.67 8.72 0.91
CA CYS A 58 0.93 9.97 0.16
C CYS A 58 -0.35 10.79 -0.07
N LEU A 59 -1.46 10.09 -0.33
CA LEU A 59 -2.78 10.68 -0.54
C LEU A 59 -3.52 11.02 0.77
N GLY A 60 -2.92 10.77 1.93
CA GLY A 60 -3.56 10.99 3.24
C GLY A 60 -4.71 10.02 3.54
N LEU A 61 -4.76 8.86 2.88
CA LEU A 61 -5.80 7.85 3.02
C LEU A 61 -5.41 6.76 4.05
N SER A 62 -6.41 6.13 4.66
CA SER A 62 -6.17 4.98 5.56
C SER A 62 -5.57 3.79 4.80
N THR A 63 -4.44 3.29 5.32
CA THR A 63 -3.71 2.13 4.81
C THR A 63 -4.17 0.79 5.42
N ASP A 64 -5.25 0.84 6.21
CA ASP A 64 -5.78 -0.32 6.91
C ASP A 64 -6.58 -1.26 6.01
N GLY A 65 -6.46 -2.55 6.30
CA GLY A 65 -7.24 -3.61 5.64
C GLY A 65 -6.48 -4.33 4.53
N THR A 66 -7.24 -4.86 3.57
CA THR A 66 -6.71 -5.65 2.45
C THR A 66 -6.24 -4.73 1.32
N LYS A 67 -5.32 -5.22 0.47
CA LYS A 67 -4.86 -4.49 -0.72
C LYS A 67 -6.03 -4.00 -1.58
N ALA A 68 -7.08 -4.81 -1.73
CA ALA A 68 -8.26 -4.47 -2.52
C ALA A 68 -9.01 -3.25 -1.96
N LYS A 69 -9.26 -3.20 -0.65
CA LYS A 69 -9.91 -2.06 0.01
C LYS A 69 -9.09 -0.78 -0.10
N ILE A 70 -7.76 -0.88 0.05
CA ILE A 70 -6.89 0.29 -0.09
C ILE A 70 -6.90 0.79 -1.55
N LEU A 71 -6.87 -0.11 -2.53
CA LEU A 71 -6.98 0.25 -3.95
C LEU A 71 -8.32 0.91 -4.29
N GLU A 72 -9.42 0.43 -3.71
CA GLU A 72 -10.74 1.02 -3.89
C GLU A 72 -10.76 2.47 -3.40
N ARG A 73 -10.30 2.73 -2.17
CA ARG A 73 -10.18 4.09 -1.62
C ARG A 73 -9.30 5.00 -2.47
N ILE A 74 -8.16 4.50 -2.96
CA ILE A 74 -7.27 5.25 -3.85
C ILE A 74 -8.00 5.61 -5.14
N LYS A 75 -8.72 4.66 -5.75
CA LYS A 75 -9.48 4.90 -6.99
C LYS A 75 -10.60 5.91 -6.78
N GLU A 76 -11.35 5.80 -5.69
CA GLU A 76 -12.39 6.76 -5.31
C GLU A 76 -11.80 8.15 -5.11
N HIS A 77 -10.66 8.25 -4.43
CA HIS A 77 -9.98 9.52 -4.22
C HIS A 77 -9.51 10.17 -5.52
N PHE A 78 -8.94 9.41 -6.46
CA PHE A 78 -8.60 9.90 -7.81
C PHE A 78 -9.81 10.16 -8.70
N ALA A 79 -10.97 9.54 -8.42
CA ALA A 79 -12.21 9.86 -9.11
C ALA A 79 -12.80 11.19 -8.62
N ALA A 80 -12.72 11.45 -7.32
CA ALA A 80 -13.13 12.71 -6.70
C ALA A 80 -12.16 13.87 -6.99
N ASN A 81 -10.86 13.57 -7.15
CA ASN A 81 -9.80 14.55 -7.40
C ASN A 81 -9.09 14.23 -8.72
N PRO A 82 -9.71 14.51 -9.88
CA PRO A 82 -9.13 14.20 -11.18
C PRO A 82 -7.82 14.96 -11.43
N ASP A 83 -7.63 16.13 -10.85
CA ASP A 83 -6.43 16.97 -10.97
C ASP A 83 -5.16 16.28 -10.44
N LEU A 84 -5.32 15.34 -9.50
CA LEU A 84 -4.18 14.55 -9.00
C LEU A 84 -3.62 13.61 -10.08
N LYS A 85 -4.42 13.21 -11.08
CA LYS A 85 -3.96 12.32 -12.16
C LYS A 85 -2.94 12.99 -13.09
N THR A 86 -2.93 14.32 -13.13
CA THR A 86 -2.00 15.11 -13.95
C THR A 86 -0.76 15.53 -13.19
N GLN A 87 -0.70 15.32 -11.87
CA GLN A 87 0.52 15.59 -11.10
C GLN A 87 1.63 14.63 -11.49
N ASP A 88 2.86 15.14 -11.63
CA ASP A 88 4.05 14.37 -12.04
C ASP A 88 4.28 13.11 -11.20
N GLN A 89 3.88 13.14 -9.92
CA GLN A 89 4.01 12.02 -9.00
C GLN A 89 3.08 10.85 -9.34
N TYR A 90 1.91 11.12 -9.92
CA TYR A 90 0.85 10.14 -10.16
C TYR A 90 0.53 9.92 -11.63
N ILE A 91 1.03 10.77 -12.54
CA ILE A 91 0.78 10.67 -13.98
C ILE A 91 1.19 9.31 -14.54
N GLY A 92 2.27 8.72 -14.01
CA GLY A 92 2.75 7.39 -14.37
C GLY A 92 1.80 6.24 -14.03
N LEU A 93 0.85 6.45 -13.13
CA LEU A 93 -0.20 5.47 -12.77
C LEU A 93 -1.28 5.38 -13.84
N PHE A 94 -1.55 6.49 -14.54
CA PHE A 94 -2.65 6.64 -15.49
C PHE A 94 -2.18 6.58 -16.94
N ASN A 95 -0.96 7.06 -17.23
CA ASN A 95 -0.34 7.00 -18.56
C ASN A 95 0.28 5.64 -18.88
N SER A 96 -0.37 4.54 -18.49
CA SER A 96 -0.02 3.20 -18.99
C SER A 96 -0.49 3.03 -20.44
N THR A 97 -0.10 3.95 -21.32
CA THR A 97 -0.17 3.75 -22.75
C THR A 97 0.86 2.71 -23.11
N ARG A 98 0.37 1.47 -23.23
CA ARG A 98 0.90 0.37 -24.04
C ARG A 98 1.99 0.82 -25.02
N SER A 99 3.25 0.73 -24.63
CA SER A 99 4.27 0.29 -25.58
C SER A 99 4.05 -1.21 -25.80
N ARG A 100 2.98 -1.56 -26.55
CA ARG A 100 3.02 -2.81 -27.32
C ARG A 100 3.97 -2.50 -28.47
N LYS A 101 5.26 -2.73 -28.24
CA LYS A 101 6.22 -2.75 -29.34
C LYS A 101 5.83 -3.94 -30.22
N ARG A 102 5.45 -3.60 -31.46
CA ARG A 102 5.24 -4.53 -32.55
C ARG A 102 6.53 -5.36 -32.74
N ALA A 103 6.38 -6.67 -32.82
CA ALA A 103 7.22 -7.59 -33.58
C ALA A 103 6.32 -8.79 -33.93
#